data_AF-A0AAD5VA76-F1
#
_entry.id   AF-A0AAD5VA76-F1
#
_cell.length_a   1.000
_cell.length_b   1.000
_cell.length_c   1.000
_cell.angle_alpha   90.00
_cell.angle_beta   90.00
_cell.angle_gamma   90.00
#
_symmetry.space_group_name_H-M   'P 1'
#
loop_
_entity.id
_entity.type
_entity.pdbx_description
1 polymer ?
#
loop_
_entity_poly.entity_id
_entity_poly.type
_entity_poly.pdbx_seq_one_letter_code
_entity_poly.pdbx_strand_id
1 'polypeptide(L)'
;MATFTVPIDSQHLLTAPLRDGAVVTFHAKTTLLQPDPGSFDNSSLNLISDNGDILFVIAFRRSRQIVILNSRLANGGWGTEEQFSFGESFTEGETCDISVTLRGSEYLIIVEGSLRYTYTKRFDAPITGVSYIKNSTMTTGMFGDSIDVKVTNALPPTDPQESFPLSIGNTRALDGPLAQNELIYFNSNTTLLTPDRYTGTDNTSLNLLSGSNDILLTISFRRSNKTIVFNACRAGGSWGREEVTSFNTLFRENEPTSVMVFNGATSFDIYIAGVYHHEFKKRIDKEVAGVKYVRNRGMTTQIFAETIDVTVDEA
;
A
#
# COMPACT_ATOMS: atom_id res chain seq x y z
N MET A 1 -3.43 -12.00 -6.26
CA MET A 1 -2.86 -11.87 -4.86
C MET A 1 -2.34 -13.21 -4.33
N ALA A 2 -1.12 -13.28 -3.76
CA ALA A 2 -0.53 -14.52 -3.21
C ALA A 2 -0.15 -14.40 -1.73
N THR A 3 -0.41 -15.43 -0.93
CA THR A 3 -0.03 -15.51 0.49
C THR A 3 0.71 -16.81 0.78
N PHE A 4 1.83 -16.74 1.50
CA PHE A 4 2.66 -17.89 1.87
C PHE A 4 3.45 -17.59 3.15
N THR A 5 4.00 -18.62 3.80
CA THR A 5 4.86 -18.46 4.98
C THR A 5 6.31 -18.69 4.58
N VAL A 6 7.21 -17.82 5.06
CA VAL A 6 8.66 -17.93 4.87
C VAL A 6 9.30 -18.30 6.21
N PRO A 7 9.79 -19.55 6.38
CA PRO A 7 10.59 -19.92 7.54
C PRO A 7 11.85 -19.06 7.66
N ILE A 8 12.33 -18.88 8.89
CA ILE A 8 13.62 -18.25 9.14
C ILE A 8 14.76 -19.07 8.52
N ASP A 9 15.79 -18.38 8.07
CA ASP A 9 16.94 -18.93 7.34
C ASP A 9 16.54 -19.60 6.02
N SER A 10 15.45 -19.12 5.40
CA SER A 10 14.95 -19.62 4.12
C SER A 10 14.54 -18.49 3.16
N GLN A 11 14.32 -18.87 1.91
CA GLN A 11 13.81 -18.00 0.85
C GLN A 11 12.61 -18.63 0.16
N HIS A 12 11.74 -17.78 -0.37
CA HIS A 12 10.64 -18.17 -1.23
C HIS A 12 10.77 -17.48 -2.59
N LEU A 13 10.82 -18.28 -3.65
CA LEU A 13 10.79 -17.77 -5.02
C LEU A 13 9.36 -17.44 -5.40
N LEU A 14 9.18 -16.26 -5.98
CA LEU A 14 7.90 -15.81 -6.49
C LEU A 14 7.61 -16.50 -7.83
N THR A 15 6.33 -16.72 -8.11
CA THR A 15 5.88 -17.30 -9.39
C THR A 15 6.10 -16.37 -10.58
N ALA A 16 6.23 -15.07 -10.33
CA ALA A 16 6.61 -14.05 -11.29
C ALA A 16 7.39 -12.92 -10.60
N PRO A 17 8.28 -12.20 -11.31
CA PRO A 17 8.95 -11.03 -10.76
C PRO A 17 7.98 -9.95 -10.28
N LEU A 18 8.36 -9.24 -9.21
CA LEU A 18 7.60 -8.08 -8.75
C LEU A 18 7.70 -6.93 -9.76
N ARG A 19 6.60 -6.19 -9.88
CA ARG A 19 6.45 -5.05 -10.79
C ARG A 19 6.34 -3.74 -10.02
N ASP A 20 6.43 -2.62 -10.73
CA ASP A 20 6.16 -1.33 -10.11
C ASP A 20 4.70 -1.26 -9.61
N GLY A 21 4.49 -0.66 -8.44
CA GLY A 21 3.22 -0.70 -7.72
C GLY A 21 3.00 -1.97 -6.88
N ALA A 22 3.85 -2.99 -6.99
CA ALA A 22 3.72 -4.19 -6.16
C ALA A 22 3.97 -3.88 -4.67
N VAL A 23 3.24 -4.59 -3.81
CA VAL A 23 3.37 -4.54 -2.36
C VAL A 23 3.76 -5.91 -1.84
N VAL A 24 4.82 -5.95 -1.05
CA VAL A 24 5.20 -7.11 -0.24
C VAL A 24 4.93 -6.77 1.21
N THR A 25 3.91 -7.39 1.80
CA THR A 25 3.59 -7.26 3.22
C THR A 25 4.12 -8.48 3.97
N PHE A 26 4.99 -8.23 4.93
CA PHE A 26 5.47 -9.20 5.91
C PHE A 26 4.64 -9.04 7.18
N HIS A 27 3.86 -10.07 7.51
CA HIS A 27 3.03 -10.15 8.69
C HIS A 27 3.71 -11.02 9.75
N ALA A 28 4.22 -10.37 10.79
CA ALA A 28 4.79 -11.01 11.95
C ALA A 28 3.68 -11.40 12.95
N LYS A 29 3.68 -12.66 13.38
CA LYS A 29 2.77 -13.16 14.43
C LYS A 29 3.13 -12.67 15.82
N THR A 30 4.39 -12.30 16.01
CA THR A 30 4.93 -11.76 17.25
C THR A 30 6.22 -11.00 16.95
N THR A 31 6.57 -10.07 17.82
CA THR A 31 7.80 -9.28 17.73
C THR A 31 8.64 -9.53 18.97
N LEU A 32 9.87 -9.99 18.78
CA LEU A 32 10.85 -10.26 19.82
C LEU A 32 11.89 -9.14 19.81
N LEU A 33 11.83 -8.21 20.76
CA LEU A 33 12.75 -7.06 20.86
C LEU A 33 13.92 -7.31 21.80
N GLN A 34 13.89 -8.39 22.58
CA GLN A 34 15.05 -8.81 23.37
C GLN A 34 16.13 -9.42 22.46
N PRO A 35 17.36 -8.89 22.44
CA PRO A 35 18.45 -9.46 21.67
C PRO A 35 18.95 -10.77 22.31
N ASP A 36 19.37 -11.73 21.48
CA ASP A 36 19.94 -12.98 21.98
C ASP A 36 21.30 -12.68 22.63
N PRO A 37 21.51 -13.04 23.92
CA PRO A 37 22.74 -12.71 24.63
C PRO A 37 24.00 -13.24 23.91
N GLY A 38 24.98 -12.36 23.69
CA GLY A 38 26.28 -12.73 23.11
C GLY A 38 26.27 -13.01 21.59
N SER A 39 25.14 -12.79 20.90
CA SER A 39 25.03 -12.96 19.45
C SER A 39 25.27 -11.64 18.70
N PHE A 40 25.67 -11.73 17.42
CA PHE A 40 25.57 -10.58 16.52
C PHE A 40 24.12 -10.44 16.08
N ASP A 41 23.40 -9.59 16.78
CA ASP A 41 21.97 -9.38 16.64
C ASP A 41 21.60 -8.77 15.27
N ASN A 42 21.24 -9.66 14.35
CA ASN A 42 20.80 -9.38 12.99
C ASN A 42 19.72 -10.37 12.56
N SER A 43 18.52 -9.88 12.30
CA SER A 43 17.58 -10.61 11.45
C SER A 43 17.11 -9.69 10.35
N SER A 44 16.74 -10.25 9.20
CA SER A 44 16.54 -9.47 7.99
C SER A 44 15.43 -10.03 7.13
N LEU A 45 14.64 -9.13 6.58
CA LEU A 45 13.70 -9.38 5.49
C LEU A 45 14.34 -8.86 4.21
N ASN A 46 14.40 -9.68 3.16
CA ASN A 46 15.08 -9.31 1.93
C ASN A 46 14.17 -9.47 0.71
N LEU A 47 14.34 -8.55 -0.25
CA LEU A 47 13.88 -8.69 -1.62
C LEU A 47 15.09 -9.10 -2.47
N ILE A 48 14.98 -10.24 -3.16
CA ILE A 48 16.10 -10.87 -3.86
C ILE A 48 15.81 -11.07 -5.35
N SER A 49 16.86 -11.04 -6.17
CA SER A 49 16.83 -11.43 -7.58
C SER A 49 17.25 -12.89 -7.80
N ASP A 50 17.10 -13.37 -9.02
CA ASP A 50 17.38 -14.76 -9.43
C ASP A 50 18.88 -15.10 -9.41
N ASN A 51 19.73 -14.10 -9.66
CA ASN A 51 21.19 -14.18 -9.55
C ASN A 51 21.71 -14.10 -8.10
N GLY A 52 20.82 -13.96 -7.10
CA GLY A 52 21.17 -13.90 -5.68
C GLY A 52 21.54 -12.52 -5.16
N ASP A 53 21.32 -11.44 -5.92
CA ASP A 53 21.48 -10.08 -5.38
C ASP A 53 20.40 -9.83 -4.31
N ILE A 54 20.79 -9.11 -3.25
CA ILE A 54 19.89 -8.53 -2.26
C ILE A 54 19.59 -7.11 -2.73
N LEU A 55 18.50 -6.97 -3.49
CA LEU A 55 18.07 -5.69 -4.05
C LEU A 55 17.62 -4.72 -2.97
N PHE A 56 17.03 -5.26 -1.90
CA PHE A 56 16.68 -4.50 -0.71
C PHE A 56 16.70 -5.37 0.54
N VAL A 57 17.36 -4.90 1.60
CA VAL A 57 17.30 -5.52 2.93
C VAL A 57 16.69 -4.56 3.94
N ILE A 58 15.83 -5.11 4.80
CA ILE A 58 15.39 -4.51 6.05
C ILE A 58 15.97 -5.36 7.18
N ALA A 59 17.07 -4.90 7.78
CA ALA A 59 17.79 -5.59 8.84
C ALA A 59 17.49 -4.98 10.21
N PHE A 60 17.13 -5.81 11.17
CA PHE A 60 16.72 -5.42 12.51
C PHE A 60 17.85 -5.65 13.50
N ARG A 61 18.21 -4.59 14.24
CA ARG A 61 19.22 -4.57 15.29
C ARG A 61 18.52 -4.27 16.62
N ARG A 62 17.95 -5.29 17.26
CA ARG A 62 17.21 -5.20 18.53
C ARG A 62 18.05 -4.56 19.64
N SER A 63 19.31 -4.96 19.76
CA SER A 63 20.32 -4.42 20.70
C SER A 63 20.60 -2.92 20.55
N ARG A 64 20.40 -2.38 19.35
CA ARG A 64 20.56 -0.95 19.04
C ARG A 64 19.23 -0.24 18.82
N GLN A 65 18.12 -0.98 18.82
CA GLN A 65 16.77 -0.54 18.47
C GLN A 65 16.71 0.26 17.16
N ILE A 66 17.40 -0.24 16.12
CA ILE A 66 17.42 0.37 14.79
C ILE A 66 17.11 -0.64 13.69
N VAL A 67 16.52 -0.13 12.62
CA VAL A 67 16.43 -0.80 11.33
C VAL A 67 17.56 -0.27 10.44
N ILE A 68 18.28 -1.18 9.80
CA ILE A 68 19.30 -0.91 8.79
C ILE A 68 18.71 -1.28 7.42
N LEU A 69 18.87 -0.39 6.46
CA LEU A 69 18.45 -0.55 5.08
C LEU A 69 19.68 -0.56 4.17
N ASN A 70 19.73 -1.50 3.24
CA ASN A 70 20.85 -1.63 2.32
C ASN A 70 20.49 -2.42 1.05
N SER A 71 21.46 -2.55 0.16
CA SER A 71 21.45 -3.46 -0.99
C SER A 71 22.85 -4.08 -1.15
N ARG A 72 22.92 -5.27 -1.75
CA ARG A 72 24.17 -5.97 -2.03
C ARG A 72 24.04 -6.81 -3.30
N LEU A 73 25.02 -6.70 -4.20
CA LEU A 73 25.17 -7.65 -5.31
C LEU A 73 25.71 -8.99 -4.76
N ALA A 74 25.29 -10.13 -5.32
CA ALA A 74 25.71 -11.47 -4.92
C ALA A 74 27.24 -11.59 -4.87
N ASN A 75 27.90 -11.08 -5.91
CA ASN A 75 29.34 -11.05 -6.07
C ASN A 75 29.98 -9.72 -5.64
N GLY A 76 29.23 -8.87 -4.93
CA GLY A 76 29.67 -7.55 -4.49
C GLY A 76 29.67 -7.40 -2.96
N GLY A 77 30.14 -6.21 -2.54
CA GLY A 77 30.04 -5.76 -1.16
C GLY A 77 28.64 -5.19 -0.84
N TRP A 78 28.41 -4.99 0.45
CA TRP A 78 27.30 -4.15 0.92
C TRP A 78 27.51 -2.70 0.49
N GLY A 79 26.44 -2.02 0.12
CA GLY A 79 26.47 -0.57 -0.07
C GLY A 79 26.52 0.18 1.27
N THR A 80 26.40 1.52 1.20
CA THR A 80 26.29 2.37 2.40
C THR A 80 25.02 2.04 3.19
N GLU A 81 25.11 1.91 4.51
CA GLU A 81 23.92 1.67 5.35
C GLU A 81 23.08 2.95 5.48
N GLU A 82 21.77 2.80 5.34
CA GLU A 82 20.77 3.78 5.75
C GLU A 82 20.05 3.23 7.00
N GLN A 83 19.55 4.09 7.90
CA GLN A 83 18.95 3.61 9.14
C GLN A 83 17.83 4.50 9.67
N PHE A 84 16.91 3.89 10.43
CA PHE A 84 15.92 4.57 11.25
C PHE A 84 15.72 3.84 12.58
N SER A 85 15.28 4.55 13.63
CA SER A 85 15.02 3.94 14.94
C SER A 85 13.70 3.17 14.93
N PHE A 86 13.58 2.17 15.80
CA PHE A 86 12.32 1.44 16.00
C PHE A 86 11.18 2.40 16.37
N GLY A 87 11.44 3.36 17.27
CA GLY A 87 10.43 4.27 17.79
C GLY A 87 9.25 3.48 18.36
N GLU A 88 8.03 3.95 18.08
CA GLU A 88 6.77 3.28 18.45
C GLU A 88 6.31 2.25 17.40
N SER A 89 7.18 1.85 16.46
CA SER A 89 6.78 0.94 15.36
C SER A 89 6.71 -0.52 15.77
N PHE A 90 7.31 -0.90 16.89
CA PHE A 90 7.46 -2.29 17.31
C PHE A 90 7.23 -2.42 18.80
N THR A 91 6.39 -3.37 19.20
CA THR A 91 6.09 -3.68 20.60
C THR A 91 6.40 -5.14 20.88
N GLU A 92 7.10 -5.43 21.98
CA GLU A 92 7.43 -6.80 22.40
C GLU A 92 6.15 -7.64 22.54
N GLY A 93 6.15 -8.83 21.93
CA GLY A 93 5.07 -9.80 21.96
C GLY A 93 3.93 -9.54 20.98
N GLU A 94 3.83 -8.36 20.37
CA GLU A 94 2.73 -8.00 19.47
C GLU A 94 2.98 -8.39 18.02
N THR A 95 1.90 -8.54 17.26
CA THR A 95 1.94 -8.70 15.80
C THR A 95 2.45 -7.43 15.15
N CYS A 96 3.07 -7.56 13.97
CA CYS A 96 3.53 -6.39 13.22
C CYS A 96 3.42 -6.59 11.70
N ASP A 97 2.89 -5.58 10.99
CA ASP A 97 2.87 -5.50 9.54
C ASP A 97 3.96 -4.55 9.03
N ILE A 98 4.86 -5.10 8.23
CA ILE A 98 5.86 -4.34 7.47
C ILE A 98 5.56 -4.52 6.00
N SER A 99 5.23 -3.42 5.31
CA SER A 99 4.98 -3.43 3.87
C SER A 99 6.08 -2.70 3.12
N VAL A 100 6.52 -3.29 2.01
CA VAL A 100 7.41 -2.66 1.03
C VAL A 100 6.65 -2.44 -0.26
N THR A 101 6.43 -1.19 -0.62
CA THR A 101 5.82 -0.81 -1.91
C THR A 101 6.91 -0.46 -2.91
N LEU A 102 6.88 -1.08 -4.08
CA LEU A 102 7.75 -0.75 -5.20
C LEU A 102 7.15 0.44 -5.94
N ARG A 103 7.88 1.56 -6.07
CA ARG A 103 7.39 2.75 -6.76
C ARG A 103 8.50 3.46 -7.52
N GLY A 104 8.45 3.47 -8.85
CA GLY A 104 9.48 4.04 -9.72
C GLY A 104 10.89 3.62 -9.30
N SER A 105 11.71 4.60 -8.89
CA SER A 105 13.08 4.40 -8.40
C SER A 105 13.18 4.21 -6.88
N GLU A 106 12.08 3.97 -6.17
CA GLU A 106 12.03 3.94 -4.71
C GLU A 106 11.35 2.65 -4.18
N TYR A 107 11.74 2.24 -2.98
CA TYR A 107 10.96 1.37 -2.10
C TYR A 107 10.38 2.21 -0.96
N LEU A 108 9.07 2.14 -0.77
CA LEU A 108 8.41 2.76 0.38
C LEU A 108 8.28 1.71 1.50
N ILE A 109 8.84 2.00 2.66
CA ILE A 109 8.77 1.14 3.84
C ILE A 109 7.68 1.66 4.76
N ILE A 110 6.63 0.87 4.94
CA ILE A 110 5.48 1.17 5.78
C ILE A 110 5.45 0.18 6.93
N VAL A 111 5.28 0.68 8.14
CA VAL A 111 5.13 -0.15 9.34
C VAL A 111 3.83 0.27 10.02
N GLU A 112 2.93 -0.68 10.27
CA GLU A 112 1.59 -0.42 10.84
C GLU A 112 0.81 0.68 10.07
N GLY A 113 0.80 0.59 8.74
CA GLY A 113 0.13 1.56 7.86
C GLY A 113 0.77 2.95 7.81
N SER A 114 1.84 3.21 8.56
CA SER A 114 2.56 4.48 8.55
C SER A 114 3.85 4.40 7.74
N LEU A 115 4.02 5.27 6.74
CA LEU A 115 5.29 5.42 6.02
C LEU A 115 6.41 5.77 7.00
N ARG A 116 7.41 4.89 7.11
CA ARG A 116 8.58 5.07 7.98
C ARG A 116 9.80 5.53 7.21
N TYR A 117 9.98 5.06 5.99
CA TYR A 117 11.18 5.36 5.21
C TYR A 117 10.91 5.28 3.72
N THR A 118 11.71 6.01 2.93
CA THR A 118 11.76 5.90 1.47
C THR A 118 13.19 5.58 1.07
N TYR A 119 13.43 4.42 0.48
CA TYR A 119 14.74 3.94 0.08
C TYR A 119 14.90 4.05 -1.44
N THR A 120 15.95 4.70 -1.92
CA THR A 120 16.21 4.78 -3.37
C THR A 120 16.79 3.47 -3.87
N LYS A 121 16.17 2.85 -4.88
CA LYS A 121 16.64 1.61 -5.52
C LYS A 121 18.07 1.82 -6.03
N ARG A 122 18.98 0.95 -5.60
CA ARG A 122 20.40 1.01 -6.02
C ARG A 122 20.71 0.19 -7.25
N PHE A 123 19.89 -0.82 -7.50
CA PHE A 123 20.05 -1.76 -8.60
C PHE A 123 18.73 -1.85 -9.36
N ASP A 124 18.83 -1.85 -10.68
CA ASP A 124 17.71 -2.07 -11.59
C ASP A 124 17.71 -3.55 -12.00
N ALA A 125 17.08 -4.38 -11.17
CA ALA A 125 16.96 -5.80 -11.39
C ALA A 125 15.59 -6.31 -10.90
N PRO A 126 15.05 -7.37 -11.52
CA PRO A 126 13.77 -7.94 -11.10
C PRO A 126 13.88 -8.59 -9.73
N ILE A 127 12.93 -8.28 -8.84
CA ILE A 127 12.76 -9.01 -7.58
C ILE A 127 12.00 -10.29 -7.89
N THR A 128 12.64 -11.44 -7.71
CA THR A 128 12.12 -12.77 -8.02
C THR A 128 11.89 -13.61 -6.76
N GLY A 129 12.27 -13.11 -5.59
CA GLY A 129 12.09 -13.82 -4.34
C GLY A 129 12.06 -12.89 -3.13
N VAL A 130 11.67 -13.49 -2.01
CA VAL A 130 11.79 -12.90 -0.67
C VAL A 130 12.52 -13.87 0.26
N SER A 131 13.17 -13.37 1.29
CA SER A 131 13.76 -14.23 2.33
C SER A 131 13.67 -13.62 3.72
N TYR A 132 13.73 -14.48 4.73
CA TYR A 132 13.83 -14.11 6.14
C TYR A 132 15.03 -14.84 6.74
N ILE A 133 16.06 -14.09 7.14
CA ILE A 133 17.36 -14.64 7.53
C ILE A 133 17.81 -14.02 8.85
N LYS A 134 18.39 -14.82 9.75
CA LYS A 134 19.11 -14.32 10.93
C LYS A 134 20.60 -14.60 10.86
N ASN A 135 21.37 -13.94 11.73
CA ASN A 135 22.74 -14.35 11.95
C ASN A 135 22.78 -15.79 12.50
N SER A 136 23.71 -16.61 12.04
CA SER A 136 23.88 -18.00 12.48
C SER A 136 24.11 -18.14 13.98
N THR A 137 24.61 -17.10 14.65
CA THR A 137 24.80 -17.09 16.12
C THR A 137 23.52 -16.85 16.91
N MET A 138 22.41 -16.52 16.26
CA MET A 138 21.13 -16.25 16.89
C MET A 138 20.27 -17.52 16.96
N THR A 139 19.56 -17.69 18.06
CA THR A 139 18.56 -18.73 18.25
C THR A 139 17.26 -18.36 17.54
N THR A 140 16.85 -17.09 17.59
CA THR A 140 15.59 -16.61 17.02
C THR A 140 15.79 -15.32 16.23
N GLY A 141 14.98 -15.08 15.20
CA GLY A 141 14.92 -13.77 14.55
C GLY A 141 13.90 -12.87 15.23
N MET A 142 13.84 -11.59 14.81
CA MET A 142 12.92 -10.62 15.41
C MET A 142 11.44 -11.04 15.34
N PHE A 143 11.05 -11.85 14.35
CA PHE A 143 9.65 -12.26 14.14
C PHE A 143 9.43 -13.76 14.41
N GLY A 144 10.29 -14.38 15.22
CA GLY A 144 10.25 -15.81 15.51
C GLY A 144 10.78 -16.66 14.36
N ASP A 145 10.27 -17.90 14.24
CA ASP A 145 10.78 -18.93 13.32
C ASP A 145 10.24 -18.83 11.90
N SER A 146 9.25 -17.97 11.66
CA SER A 146 8.65 -17.79 10.35
C SER A 146 7.90 -16.48 10.27
N ILE A 147 7.78 -15.93 9.07
CA ILE A 147 6.94 -14.76 8.80
C ILE A 147 5.94 -15.07 7.70
N ASP A 148 4.70 -14.61 7.85
CA ASP A 148 3.71 -14.72 6.80
C ASP A 148 3.94 -13.58 5.80
N VAL A 149 3.86 -13.88 4.51
CA VAL A 149 4.11 -12.92 3.44
C VAL A 149 2.91 -12.89 2.52
N LYS A 150 2.42 -11.68 2.26
CA LYS A 150 1.37 -11.37 1.31
C LYS A 150 1.99 -10.52 0.21
N VAL A 151 1.94 -11.03 -1.02
CA VAL A 151 2.39 -10.32 -2.22
C VAL A 151 1.16 -9.91 -3.02
N THR A 152 1.00 -8.59 -3.13
CA THR A 152 0.12 -7.97 -4.11
C THR A 152 1.01 -7.45 -5.21
N ASN A 153 1.25 -8.27 -6.23
CA ASN A 153 1.71 -7.70 -7.50
C ASN A 153 0.57 -6.81 -7.98
N ALA A 154 0.78 -5.49 -8.07
CA ALA A 154 0.01 -4.72 -9.02
C ALA A 154 0.20 -5.48 -10.34
N LEU A 155 -0.86 -6.11 -10.82
CA LEU A 155 -0.77 -6.75 -12.11
C LEU A 155 -0.33 -5.65 -13.10
N PRO A 156 0.54 -5.96 -14.06
CA PRO A 156 0.58 -5.14 -15.24
C PRO A 156 -0.86 -5.18 -15.76
N PRO A 157 -1.32 -4.16 -16.47
CA PRO A 157 -2.50 -4.37 -17.27
C PRO A 157 -2.25 -5.62 -18.13
N THR A 158 -2.96 -6.71 -17.85
CA THR A 158 -3.69 -7.33 -18.94
C THR A 158 -4.42 -6.18 -19.58
N ASP A 159 -4.19 -5.96 -20.88
CA ASP A 159 -4.72 -4.82 -21.66
C ASP A 159 -6.02 -4.35 -21.01
N PRO A 160 -6.05 -3.16 -20.36
CA PRO A 160 -7.07 -2.86 -19.37
C PRO A 160 -8.42 -3.26 -19.91
N GLN A 161 -9.17 -4.12 -19.20
CA GLN A 161 -10.49 -4.50 -19.71
C GLN A 161 -11.31 -3.24 -19.99
N GLU A 162 -11.11 -2.21 -19.16
CA GLU A 162 -11.64 -0.88 -19.38
C GLU A 162 -10.65 0.18 -18.88
N SER A 163 -10.30 1.15 -19.72
CA SER A 163 -9.56 2.35 -19.30
C SER A 163 -10.21 3.59 -19.88
N PHE A 164 -10.37 4.63 -19.07
CA PHE A 164 -11.05 5.83 -19.49
C PHE A 164 -10.78 7.07 -18.63
N PRO A 165 -10.85 8.26 -19.23
CA PRO A 165 -10.84 9.51 -18.47
C PRO A 165 -12.15 9.72 -17.71
N LEU A 166 -12.05 10.21 -16.49
CA LEU A 166 -13.17 10.66 -15.66
C LEU A 166 -12.90 12.07 -15.13
N SER A 167 -13.61 13.05 -15.67
CA SER A 167 -13.51 14.44 -15.21
C SER A 167 -14.25 14.68 -13.91
N ILE A 168 -13.76 15.62 -13.11
CA ILE A 168 -14.40 16.07 -11.88
C ILE A 168 -15.84 16.51 -12.14
N GLY A 169 -16.77 16.09 -11.29
CA GLY A 169 -18.20 16.33 -11.45
C GLY A 169 -18.94 15.21 -12.18
N ASN A 170 -18.24 14.30 -12.85
CA ASN A 170 -18.87 13.27 -13.66
C ASN A 170 -19.07 11.95 -12.92
N THR A 171 -20.06 11.22 -13.41
CA THR A 171 -20.33 9.82 -13.11
C THR A 171 -20.19 9.05 -14.41
N ARG A 172 -19.63 7.84 -14.35
CA ARG A 172 -19.56 6.92 -15.49
C ARG A 172 -19.97 5.52 -15.04
N ALA A 173 -20.83 4.88 -15.85
CA ALA A 173 -21.09 3.45 -15.73
C ALA A 173 -19.87 2.68 -16.26
N LEU A 174 -19.57 1.54 -15.64
CA LEU A 174 -18.60 0.59 -16.16
C LEU A 174 -19.23 -0.25 -17.28
N ASP A 175 -18.41 -0.79 -18.18
CA ASP A 175 -18.88 -1.64 -19.28
C ASP A 175 -19.45 -2.98 -18.77
N GLY A 176 -19.00 -3.42 -17.59
CA GLY A 176 -19.56 -4.49 -16.78
C GLY A 176 -19.40 -4.20 -15.29
N PRO A 177 -20.11 -4.91 -14.40
CA PRO A 177 -19.88 -4.73 -12.97
C PRO A 177 -18.45 -5.14 -12.62
N LEU A 178 -17.80 -4.38 -11.71
CA LEU A 178 -16.51 -4.77 -11.14
C LEU A 178 -16.70 -6.07 -10.35
N ALA A 179 -16.17 -7.17 -10.86
CA ALA A 179 -16.34 -8.49 -10.28
C ALA A 179 -15.55 -8.63 -8.98
N GLN A 180 -15.88 -9.68 -8.21
CA GLN A 180 -15.12 -10.01 -7.01
C GLN A 180 -13.68 -10.38 -7.40
N ASN A 181 -12.73 -9.89 -6.61
CA ASN A 181 -11.30 -9.99 -6.86
C ASN A 181 -10.83 -9.23 -8.11
N GLU A 182 -11.53 -8.18 -8.52
CA GLU A 182 -10.99 -7.21 -9.49
C GLU A 182 -10.48 -5.95 -8.78
N LEU A 183 -9.68 -5.20 -9.52
CA LEU A 183 -9.05 -3.95 -9.11
C LEU A 183 -9.65 -2.80 -9.91
N ILE A 184 -9.80 -1.66 -9.25
CA ILE A 184 -10.05 -0.40 -9.94
C ILE A 184 -9.05 0.65 -9.46
N TYR A 185 -8.40 1.30 -10.43
CA TYR A 185 -7.43 2.34 -10.22
C TYR A 185 -8.02 3.70 -10.58
N PHE A 186 -7.77 4.68 -9.74
CA PHE A 186 -7.98 6.10 -10.02
C PHE A 186 -6.61 6.77 -10.07
N ASN A 187 -6.12 7.02 -11.28
CA ASN A 187 -4.79 7.54 -11.53
C ASN A 187 -4.86 9.04 -11.79
N SER A 188 -4.05 9.79 -11.04
CA SER A 188 -3.92 11.22 -11.21
C SER A 188 -2.47 11.54 -11.54
N ASN A 189 -2.25 12.36 -12.55
CA ASN A 189 -0.91 12.82 -12.92
C ASN A 189 -0.36 13.91 -11.97
N THR A 190 -1.19 14.44 -11.07
CA THR A 190 -0.81 15.45 -10.09
C THR A 190 -1.62 15.32 -8.81
N THR A 191 -1.09 15.91 -7.74
CA THR A 191 -1.71 16.02 -6.42
C THR A 191 -1.59 17.44 -5.92
N LEU A 192 -2.67 18.00 -5.38
CA LEU A 192 -2.71 19.34 -4.81
C LEU A 192 -3.10 19.26 -3.33
N LEU A 193 -2.14 19.39 -2.43
CA LEU A 193 -2.37 19.24 -0.98
C LEU A 193 -2.73 20.56 -0.31
N THR A 194 -2.48 21.68 -0.99
CA THR A 194 -2.93 23.00 -0.54
C THR A 194 -4.46 23.02 -0.43
N PRO A 195 -5.03 23.30 0.75
CA PRO A 195 -6.48 23.34 0.93
C PRO A 195 -7.14 24.43 0.07
N ASP A 196 -8.38 24.16 -0.34
CA ASP A 196 -9.21 25.17 -0.99
C ASP A 196 -9.60 26.27 0.02
N ARG A 197 -9.81 27.50 -0.46
CA ARG A 197 -10.26 28.62 0.38
C ARG A 197 -11.76 28.57 0.71
N TYR A 198 -12.46 27.56 0.22
CA TYR A 198 -13.86 27.31 0.51
C TYR A 198 -14.14 27.15 2.01
N THR A 199 -15.23 27.76 2.48
CA THR A 199 -15.60 27.79 3.90
C THR A 199 -16.34 26.55 4.39
N GLY A 200 -16.80 25.69 3.47
CA GLY A 200 -17.35 24.39 3.80
C GLY A 200 -16.28 23.30 3.87
N THR A 201 -16.71 22.04 3.85
CA THR A 201 -15.76 20.92 3.83
C THR A 201 -14.99 20.91 2.50
N ASP A 202 -13.69 21.19 2.55
CA ASP A 202 -12.76 20.99 1.45
C ASP A 202 -12.60 19.49 1.24
N ASN A 203 -13.37 18.92 0.32
CA ASN A 203 -13.26 17.51 -0.03
C ASN A 203 -13.28 17.23 -1.53
N THR A 204 -12.57 16.17 -1.88
CA THR A 204 -12.64 15.53 -3.18
C THR A 204 -12.92 14.05 -2.94
N SER A 205 -13.90 13.49 -3.63
CA SER A 205 -14.36 12.12 -3.42
C SER A 205 -14.29 11.28 -4.69
N LEU A 206 -13.73 10.09 -4.54
CA LEU A 206 -13.87 8.97 -5.46
C LEU A 206 -14.97 8.06 -4.92
N ASN A 207 -15.89 7.62 -5.77
CA ASN A 207 -17.04 6.82 -5.35
C ASN A 207 -17.19 5.60 -6.23
N LEU A 208 -17.47 4.44 -5.62
CA LEU A 208 -17.97 3.24 -6.28
C LEU A 208 -19.49 3.18 -6.12
N LEU A 209 -20.20 2.98 -7.22
CA LEU A 209 -21.65 3.06 -7.30
C LEU A 209 -22.27 1.72 -7.67
N SER A 210 -23.46 1.42 -7.14
CA SER A 210 -24.32 0.36 -7.67
C SER A 210 -25.08 0.82 -8.91
N GLY A 211 -25.69 -0.12 -9.66
CA GLY A 211 -26.57 0.20 -10.79
C GLY A 211 -27.81 1.03 -10.41
N SER A 212 -28.16 1.07 -9.12
CA SER A 212 -29.22 1.93 -8.57
C SER A 212 -28.69 3.22 -7.94
N ASN A 213 -27.44 3.62 -8.21
CA ASN A 213 -26.77 4.80 -7.70
C ASN A 213 -26.58 4.83 -6.16
N ASP A 214 -26.57 3.67 -5.49
CA ASP A 214 -26.08 3.63 -4.12
C ASP A 214 -24.56 3.84 -4.14
N ILE A 215 -24.04 4.63 -3.21
CA ILE A 215 -22.61 4.79 -2.98
C ILE A 215 -22.17 3.62 -2.10
N LEU A 216 -21.56 2.61 -2.71
CA LEU A 216 -21.07 1.40 -2.05
C LEU A 216 -19.80 1.68 -1.24
N LEU A 217 -18.97 2.58 -1.76
CA LEU A 217 -17.79 3.14 -1.12
C LEU A 217 -17.63 4.59 -1.58
N THR A 218 -17.46 5.51 -0.64
CA THR A 218 -16.86 6.82 -0.90
C THR A 218 -15.49 6.86 -0.25
N ILE A 219 -14.50 7.42 -0.96
CA ILE A 219 -13.18 7.75 -0.45
C ILE A 219 -13.05 9.27 -0.56
N SER A 220 -13.27 9.97 0.55
CA SER A 220 -13.34 11.43 0.58
C SER A 220 -12.08 12.02 1.22
N PHE A 221 -11.24 12.63 0.38
CA PHE A 221 -10.01 13.30 0.77
C PHE A 221 -10.31 14.71 1.27
N ARG A 222 -10.06 14.98 2.55
CA ARG A 222 -10.33 16.27 3.22
C ARG A 222 -9.03 17.01 3.52
N ARG A 223 -8.59 17.92 2.64
CA ARG A 223 -7.25 18.53 2.74
C ARG A 223 -7.08 19.44 3.94
N SER A 224 -8.06 20.29 4.24
CA SER A 224 -8.02 21.14 5.45
C SER A 224 -7.82 20.35 6.75
N ASN A 225 -8.35 19.13 6.81
CA ASN A 225 -8.28 18.28 8.00
C ASN A 225 -7.17 17.23 7.90
N LYS A 226 -6.53 17.08 6.75
CA LYS A 226 -5.52 16.05 6.45
C LYS A 226 -6.05 14.62 6.68
N THR A 227 -7.34 14.41 6.42
CA THR A 227 -8.02 13.12 6.63
C THR A 227 -8.62 12.54 5.37
N ILE A 228 -8.76 11.21 5.35
CA ILE A 228 -9.58 10.47 4.39
C ILE A 228 -10.77 9.91 5.14
N VAL A 229 -11.95 10.11 4.58
CA VAL A 229 -13.20 9.60 5.13
C VAL A 229 -13.80 8.55 4.20
N PHE A 230 -14.09 7.40 4.78
CA PHE A 230 -14.77 6.29 4.12
C PHE A 230 -16.19 6.15 4.62
N ASN A 231 -17.11 5.91 3.70
CA ASN A 231 -18.52 5.70 4.03
C ASN A 231 -19.28 5.00 2.88
N ALA A 232 -20.54 4.68 3.14
CA ALA A 232 -21.50 4.21 2.15
C ALA A 232 -22.84 4.94 2.35
N CYS A 233 -23.63 5.05 1.29
CA CYS A 233 -24.92 5.74 1.31
C CYS A 233 -25.87 5.11 0.28
N ARG A 234 -27.07 4.72 0.69
CA ARG A 234 -28.10 4.31 -0.27
C ARG A 234 -28.60 5.52 -1.06
N ALA A 235 -28.98 5.34 -2.31
CA ALA A 235 -29.51 6.40 -3.14
C ALA A 235 -30.73 7.06 -2.46
N GLY A 236 -30.68 8.38 -2.26
CA GLY A 236 -31.72 9.14 -1.54
C GLY A 236 -31.80 8.85 -0.03
N GLY A 237 -30.90 8.04 0.50
CA GLY A 237 -30.80 7.73 1.92
C GLY A 237 -29.84 8.65 2.67
N SER A 238 -29.59 8.29 3.93
CA SER A 238 -28.61 8.94 4.78
C SER A 238 -27.25 8.26 4.69
N TRP A 239 -26.19 9.04 4.87
CA TRP A 239 -24.84 8.51 5.06
C TRP A 239 -24.76 7.60 6.29
N GLY A 240 -23.95 6.55 6.20
CA GLY A 240 -23.62 5.71 7.35
C GLY A 240 -22.63 6.38 8.31
N ARG A 241 -22.06 5.60 9.23
CA ARG A 241 -21.00 6.05 10.14
C ARG A 241 -19.69 6.28 9.36
N GLU A 242 -19.06 7.44 9.54
CA GLU A 242 -17.75 7.73 8.95
C GLU A 242 -16.64 6.85 9.57
N GLU A 243 -15.79 6.28 8.72
CA GLU A 243 -14.47 5.74 9.11
C GLU A 243 -13.42 6.76 8.66
N VAL A 244 -12.53 7.18 9.56
CA VAL A 244 -11.63 8.32 9.34
C VAL A 244 -10.19 7.89 9.56
N THR A 245 -9.32 8.19 8.60
CA THR A 245 -7.87 7.96 8.66
C THR A 245 -7.12 9.23 8.25
N SER A 246 -5.81 9.29 8.51
CA SER A 246 -4.94 10.40 8.10
C SER A 246 -4.29 10.10 6.74
N PHE A 247 -4.02 11.13 5.92
CA PHE A 247 -3.21 10.96 4.71
C PHE A 247 -1.87 11.71 4.72
N ASN A 248 -1.46 12.26 5.87
CA ASN A 248 -0.31 13.19 6.00
C ASN A 248 1.02 12.72 5.37
N THR A 249 1.17 11.43 5.05
CA THR A 249 2.40 10.85 4.48
C THR A 249 2.19 10.16 3.13
N LEU A 250 0.96 10.10 2.60
CA LEU A 250 0.64 9.31 1.41
C LEU A 250 0.91 10.05 0.10
N PHE A 251 0.73 11.37 0.10
CA PHE A 251 0.87 12.19 -1.09
C PHE A 251 2.06 13.12 -0.96
N ARG A 252 2.70 13.38 -2.11
CA ARG A 252 3.66 14.47 -2.29
C ARG A 252 3.00 15.54 -3.15
N GLU A 253 3.27 16.82 -2.91
CA GLU A 253 2.65 17.92 -3.67
C GLU A 253 3.15 17.91 -5.12
N ASN A 254 2.25 18.10 -6.09
CA ASN A 254 2.51 18.13 -7.54
C ASN A 254 3.12 16.85 -8.12
N GLU A 255 2.84 15.69 -7.53
CA GLU A 255 3.33 14.40 -8.03
C GLU A 255 2.18 13.50 -8.51
N PRO A 256 2.44 12.60 -9.48
CA PRO A 256 1.49 11.55 -9.82
C PRO A 256 1.16 10.67 -8.61
N THR A 257 -0.08 10.20 -8.54
CA THR A 257 -0.53 9.25 -7.52
C THR A 257 -1.63 8.35 -8.06
N SER A 258 -1.90 7.28 -7.34
CA SER A 258 -2.99 6.36 -7.63
C SER A 258 -3.78 6.06 -6.35
N VAL A 259 -5.08 5.86 -6.51
CA VAL A 259 -5.93 5.21 -5.50
C VAL A 259 -6.42 3.91 -6.12
N MET A 260 -5.97 2.78 -5.58
CA MET A 260 -6.39 1.45 -6.02
C MET A 260 -7.41 0.91 -5.01
N VAL A 261 -8.49 0.32 -5.50
CA VAL A 261 -9.47 -0.38 -4.68
C VAL A 261 -9.57 -1.81 -5.16
N PHE A 262 -9.29 -2.76 -4.27
CA PHE A 262 -9.52 -4.18 -4.50
C PHE A 262 -10.91 -4.57 -4.01
N ASN A 263 -11.70 -5.20 -4.89
CA ASN A 263 -13.05 -5.63 -4.61
C ASN A 263 -13.09 -7.03 -3.98
N GLY A 264 -12.77 -7.14 -2.69
CA GLY A 264 -12.83 -8.39 -1.95
C GLY A 264 -14.26 -8.92 -1.74
N ALA A 265 -14.37 -10.15 -1.24
CA ALA A 265 -15.69 -10.76 -0.97
C ALA A 265 -16.53 -9.95 0.03
N THR A 266 -15.90 -9.52 1.13
CA THR A 266 -16.58 -8.88 2.27
C THR A 266 -16.12 -7.44 2.53
N SER A 267 -15.04 -7.00 1.89
CA SER A 267 -14.44 -5.68 2.05
C SER A 267 -14.04 -5.08 0.71
N PHE A 268 -13.82 -3.77 0.71
CA PHE A 268 -12.95 -3.11 -0.24
C PHE A 268 -11.61 -2.85 0.46
N ASP A 269 -10.51 -3.28 -0.15
CA ASP A 269 -9.16 -2.95 0.36
C ASP A 269 -8.61 -1.79 -0.46
N ILE A 270 -8.31 -0.67 0.22
CA ILE A 270 -7.89 0.58 -0.40
C ILE A 270 -6.39 0.74 -0.25
N TYR A 271 -5.73 1.04 -1.37
CA TYR A 271 -4.31 1.37 -1.44
C TYR A 271 -4.15 2.75 -2.06
N ILE A 272 -3.23 3.54 -1.53
CA ILE A 272 -3.00 4.93 -1.94
C ILE A 272 -1.51 5.12 -2.18
N ALA A 273 -1.16 5.64 -3.35
CA ALA A 273 0.23 5.71 -3.81
C ALA A 273 0.97 4.35 -3.71
N GLY A 274 0.23 3.26 -4.00
CA GLY A 274 0.71 1.88 -3.88
C GLY A 274 0.74 1.32 -2.46
N VAL A 275 0.45 2.11 -1.42
CA VAL A 275 0.52 1.69 -0.01
C VAL A 275 -0.84 1.20 0.46
N TYR A 276 -0.93 0.01 1.08
CA TYR A 276 -2.16 -0.41 1.75
C TYR A 276 -2.54 0.61 2.81
N HIS A 277 -3.78 1.10 2.75
CA HIS A 277 -4.21 2.21 3.56
C HIS A 277 -5.39 1.88 4.46
N HIS A 278 -6.43 1.22 3.93
CA HIS A 278 -7.65 0.99 4.71
C HIS A 278 -8.44 -0.21 4.19
N GLU A 279 -9.07 -0.96 5.10
CA GLU A 279 -10.09 -1.96 4.79
C GLU A 279 -11.46 -1.36 5.09
N PHE A 280 -12.34 -1.26 4.10
CA PHE A 280 -13.72 -0.86 4.29
C PHE A 280 -14.66 -2.06 4.15
N LYS A 281 -15.26 -2.51 5.26
CA LYS A 281 -16.26 -3.59 5.22
C LYS A 281 -17.48 -3.19 4.41
N LYS A 282 -17.90 -4.03 3.46
CA LYS A 282 -19.06 -3.76 2.60
C LYS A 282 -20.33 -3.63 3.46
N ARG A 283 -21.01 -2.49 3.32
CA ARG A 283 -22.24 -2.18 4.07
C ARG A 283 -23.52 -2.32 3.25
N ILE A 284 -23.37 -2.33 1.93
CA ILE A 284 -24.44 -2.49 0.97
C ILE A 284 -24.04 -3.64 0.06
N ASP A 285 -24.84 -4.70 0.06
CA ASP A 285 -24.60 -5.91 -0.72
C ASP A 285 -25.16 -5.73 -2.14
N LYS A 286 -24.37 -5.09 -2.99
CA LYS A 286 -24.64 -4.88 -4.42
C LYS A 286 -23.33 -4.84 -5.20
N GLU A 287 -23.43 -5.15 -6.48
CA GLU A 287 -22.31 -5.04 -7.41
C GLU A 287 -21.96 -3.57 -7.70
N VAL A 288 -20.68 -3.30 -7.91
CA VAL A 288 -20.18 -2.00 -8.36
C VAL A 288 -20.39 -1.92 -9.87
N ALA A 289 -21.26 -1.02 -10.32
CA ALA A 289 -21.61 -0.84 -11.74
C ALA A 289 -21.15 0.51 -12.29
N GLY A 290 -20.51 1.36 -11.48
CA GLY A 290 -20.10 2.68 -11.90
C GLY A 290 -19.17 3.37 -10.93
N VAL A 291 -18.59 4.46 -11.40
CA VAL A 291 -17.70 5.33 -10.65
C VAL A 291 -18.15 6.78 -10.73
N LYS A 292 -17.81 7.55 -9.69
CA LYS A 292 -18.09 8.99 -9.66
C LYS A 292 -16.96 9.76 -9.00
N TYR A 293 -16.50 10.81 -9.67
CA TYR A 293 -15.44 11.69 -9.19
C TYR A 293 -16.01 13.09 -8.97
N VAL A 294 -15.98 13.58 -7.73
CA VAL A 294 -16.61 14.86 -7.37
C VAL A 294 -15.83 15.63 -6.32
N ARG A 295 -16.06 16.94 -6.28
CA ARG A 295 -15.70 17.84 -5.17
C ARG A 295 -16.96 18.54 -4.68
N ASN A 296 -16.92 19.11 -3.47
CA ASN A 296 -18.06 19.90 -3.00
C ASN A 296 -18.34 21.11 -3.91
N ARG A 297 -19.62 21.42 -4.08
CA ARG A 297 -20.07 22.59 -4.83
C ARG A 297 -19.51 23.86 -4.18
N GLY A 298 -18.92 24.74 -4.99
CA GLY A 298 -18.33 25.99 -4.54
C GLY A 298 -16.81 25.94 -4.33
N MET A 299 -16.21 24.75 -4.31
CA MET A 299 -14.75 24.61 -4.35
C MET A 299 -14.21 24.96 -5.74
N THR A 300 -13.01 25.55 -5.76
CA THR A 300 -12.31 25.95 -7.00
C THR A 300 -11.16 25.01 -7.36
N THR A 301 -10.67 24.25 -6.39
CA THR A 301 -9.58 23.28 -6.51
C THR A 301 -10.01 21.91 -5.97
N GLN A 302 -9.20 20.89 -6.22
CA GLN A 302 -9.40 19.50 -5.81
C GLN A 302 -8.04 18.85 -5.58
N ILE A 303 -8.00 17.71 -4.88
CA ILE A 303 -6.73 17.05 -4.56
C ILE A 303 -6.07 16.37 -5.77
N PHE A 304 -6.84 15.91 -6.76
CA PHE A 304 -6.31 15.22 -7.95
C PHE A 304 -6.44 16.10 -9.21
N ALA A 305 -5.97 15.62 -10.36
CA ALA A 305 -6.16 16.30 -11.63
C ALA A 305 -7.66 16.55 -11.94
N GLU A 306 -7.97 17.56 -12.74
CA GLU A 306 -9.34 17.84 -13.18
C GLU A 306 -9.97 16.65 -13.92
N THR A 307 -9.13 15.91 -14.66
CA THR A 307 -9.47 14.60 -15.23
C THR A 307 -8.47 13.58 -14.74
N ILE A 308 -8.98 12.48 -14.20
CA ILE A 308 -8.20 11.32 -13.78
C ILE A 308 -8.41 10.19 -14.78
N ASP A 309 -7.45 9.28 -14.88
CA ASP A 309 -7.61 8.05 -15.64
C ASP A 309 -8.10 6.94 -14.71
N VAL A 310 -9.23 6.33 -15.06
CA VAL A 310 -9.79 5.18 -14.36
C VAL A 310 -9.45 3.94 -15.14
N THR A 311 -9.04 2.88 -14.45
CA THR A 311 -8.63 1.62 -15.07
C THR A 311 -9.20 0.46 -14.25
N VAL A 312 -9.91 -0.45 -14.91
CA VAL A 312 -10.39 -1.70 -14.33
C VAL A 312 -9.48 -2.83 -14.78
N ASP A 313 -9.06 -3.68 -13.85
CA ASP A 313 -8.13 -4.77 -14.09
C ASP A 313 -8.49 -6.02 -13.25
N GLU A 314 -8.03 -7.18 -13.69
CA GLU A 314 -8.08 -8.42 -12.90
C GLU A 314 -7.06 -8.33 -11.73
N ALA A 315 -7.15 -9.18 -10.69
CA ALA A 315 -6.24 -9.16 -9.50
C ALA A 315 -5.30 -10.37 -9.32
#